data_AF-A0A2T5JXW8-F1
#
_entry.id   AF-A0A2T5JXW8-F1
#
_cell.length_a   1.000
_cell.length_b   1.000
_cell.length_c   1.000
_cell.angle_alpha   90.00
_cell.angle_beta   90.00
_cell.angle_gamma   90.00
#
_symmetry.space_group_name_H-M   'P 1'
#
loop_
_entity.id
_entity.type
_entity.pdbx_description
1 polymer ?
#
loop_
_entity_poly.entity_id
_entity_poly.type
_entity_poly.pdbx_seq_one_letter_code
_entity_poly.pdbx_strand_id
1 'polypeptide(L)' 'MLTEKPLALITGSEGRIGKAIAAELGDDYIVVGFEQKCDTDSNCIAVDISSDEAMSRACEQLRHGYGSRIS' A
#
# COMPACT_ATOMS: atom_id res chain seq x y z
N MET A 1 15.95 -9.79 17.74
CA MET A 1 15.38 -8.58 17.11
C MET A 1 14.12 -9.05 16.40
N LEU A 2 12.94 -8.52 16.74
CA LEU A 2 11.75 -8.79 15.93
C LEU A 2 12.03 -8.14 14.58
N THR A 3 12.24 -8.94 13.54
CA THR A 3 12.38 -8.43 12.18
C THR A 3 11.05 -7.79 11.82
N GLU A 4 11.02 -6.47 11.63
CA GLU A 4 9.84 -5.79 11.10
C GLU A 4 9.45 -6.48 9.79
N LYS A 5 8.16 -6.80 9.65
CA LYS A 5 7.64 -7.47 8.45
C LYS A 5 8.00 -6.65 7.20
N PRO A 6 8.43 -7.26 6.09
CA PRO A 6 8.66 -6.56 4.83
C PRO A 6 7.42 -5.82 4.35
N LEU A 7 7.63 -4.71 3.64
CA LEU A 7 6.56 -3.89 3.07
C LEU A 7 6.19 -4.40 1.67
N ALA A 8 4.91 -4.66 1.44
CA ALA A 8 4.32 -4.91 0.13
C ALA A 8 3.37 -3.75 -0.24
N LEU A 9 3.55 -3.19 -1.43
CA LEU A 9 2.65 -2.17 -1.99
C LEU A 9 1.73 -2.84 -3.02
N ILE A 10 0.42 -2.71 -2.85
CA ILE A 10 -0.58 -3.23 -3.79
C ILE A 10 -1.36 -2.07 -4.39
N THR A 11 -1.31 -1.92 -5.72
CA THR A 11 -2.22 -1.03 -6.45
C THR A 11 -3.55 -1.76 -6.70
N GLY A 12 -4.68 -1.12 -6.41
CA GLY A 12 -5.99 -1.76 -6.49
C GLY A 12 -6.31 -2.67 -5.29
N SER A 13 -5.76 -2.37 -4.10
CA SER A 13 -5.82 -3.23 -2.92
C SER A 13 -7.25 -3.43 -2.38
N GLU A 14 -8.18 -2.51 -2.66
CA GLU A 14 -9.57 -2.65 -2.22
C GLU A 14 -10.46 -3.37 -3.24
N GLY A 15 -9.92 -3.68 -4.43
CA GLY A 15 -10.56 -4.49 -5.46
C GLY A 15 -10.64 -5.98 -5.11
N ARG A 16 -11.41 -6.74 -5.89
CA ARG A 16 -11.66 -8.19 -5.63
C ARG A 16 -10.38 -9.02 -5.51
N ILE A 17 -9.43 -8.79 -6.42
CA ILE A 17 -8.15 -9.52 -6.43
C ILE A 17 -7.21 -8.95 -5.36
N GLY A 18 -7.12 -7.62 -5.27
CA GLY A 18 -6.29 -6.93 -4.28
C GLY A 18 -6.60 -7.33 -2.85
N LYS A 19 -7.89 -7.40 -2.48
CA LYS A 19 -8.33 -7.84 -1.14
C LYS A 19 -7.92 -9.26 -0.82
N ALA A 20 -8.07 -10.18 -1.77
CA ALA A 20 -7.68 -11.58 -1.58
C ALA A 20 -6.16 -11.71 -1.38
N ILE A 21 -5.36 -10.97 -2.17
CA ILE A 21 -3.90 -10.97 -2.04
C ILE A 21 -3.46 -10.30 -0.75
N ALA A 22 -4.05 -9.15 -0.39
CA ALA A 22 -3.74 -8.42 0.84
C ALA A 22 -4.02 -9.27 2.08
N ALA A 23 -5.13 -10.02 2.08
CA ALA A 23 -5.47 -10.95 3.17
C ALA A 23 -4.42 -12.07 3.31
N GLU A 24 -3.98 -12.67 2.20
CA GLU A 24 -2.97 -13.74 2.23
C GLU A 24 -1.59 -13.22 2.64
N LEU A 25 -1.19 -12.04 2.17
CA LEU A 25 0.13 -11.47 2.48
C LEU A 25 0.22 -10.85 3.88
N GLY A 26 -0.89 -10.48 4.51
CA GLY A 26 -0.91 -9.77 5.80
C GLY A 26 -0.22 -10.51 6.95
N ASP A 27 -0.13 -11.84 6.86
CA ASP A 27 0.56 -12.68 7.84
C ASP A 27 2.08 -12.48 7.83
N ASP A 28 2.66 -12.18 6.67
CA ASP A 28 4.11 -12.06 6.47
C ASP A 28 4.57 -10.63 6.14
N TYR A 29 3.68 -9.77 5.64
CA TYR A 29 3.99 -8.44 5.14
C TYR A 29 3.19 -7.35 5.86
N ILE A 30 3.76 -6.14 5.90
CA ILE A 30 2.96 -4.92 6.03
C ILE A 30 2.44 -4.62 4.62
N VAL A 31 1.13 -4.72 4.43
CA VAL A 31 0.50 -4.42 3.14
C VAL A 31 -0.01 -2.98 3.18
N VAL A 32 0.44 -2.17 2.20
CA VAL A 32 -0.08 -0.82 1.96
C VAL A 32 -0.74 -0.78 0.58
N GLY A 33 -1.91 -0.16 0.52
CA GLY A 33 -2.72 -0.02 -0.68
C GLY A 33 -2.54 1.32 -1.36
N PHE A 34 -2.42 1.31 -2.70
CA PHE A 34 -2.67 2.47 -3.54
C PHE A 34 -4.00 2.26 -4.27
N GLU A 35 -4.98 3.11 -4.01
CA GLU A 35 -6.33 2.94 -4.55
C GLU A 35 -6.92 4.28 -4.99
N GLN A 36 -7.84 4.28 -5.96
CA GLN A 36 -8.48 5.53 -6.37
C GLN A 36 -9.36 6.11 -5.24
N LYS A 37 -9.93 5.26 -4.40
CA LYS A 37 -10.71 5.59 -3.21
C LYS A 37 -10.46 4.56 -2.12
N CYS A 38 -10.10 5.00 -0.93
CA CYS A 38 -9.95 4.13 0.23
C CYS A 38 -11.25 4.19 1.05
N ASP A 39 -11.94 3.06 1.17
CA ASP A 39 -13.23 2.97 1.88
C ASP A 39 -13.07 2.45 3.31
N THR A 40 -12.06 1.61 3.59
CA THR A 40 -12.07 0.80 4.83
C THR A 40 -10.74 0.57 5.53
N ASP A 41 -9.60 0.73 4.87
CA ASP A 41 -8.31 0.30 5.44
C ASP A 41 -7.43 1.43 5.97
N SER A 42 -6.80 1.20 7.14
CA SER A 42 -5.86 2.16 7.75
C SER A 42 -4.52 2.25 7.01
N ASN A 43 -4.23 1.28 6.14
CA ASN A 43 -3.01 1.22 5.33
C ASN A 43 -3.33 1.46 3.84
N CYS A 44 -4.20 2.42 3.53
CA CYS A 44 -4.56 2.76 2.16
C CYS A 44 -4.26 4.24 1.87
N ILE A 45 -3.58 4.50 0.75
CA ILE A 45 -3.26 5.83 0.24
C ILE A 45 -4.08 6.05 -1.04
N ALA A 46 -4.97 7.04 -1.00
CA ALA A 46 -5.78 7.41 -2.14
C ALA A 46 -4.92 8.09 -3.21
N VAL A 47 -4.86 7.52 -4.41
CA VAL A 47 -4.04 8.02 -5.51
C VAL A 47 -4.68 7.73 -6.86
N ASP A 48 -4.63 8.73 -7.75
CA ASP A 48 -4.84 8.51 -9.16
C ASP A 48 -3.50 8.07 -9.80
N ILE A 49 -3.38 6.79 -10.09
CA ILE A 49 -2.16 6.20 -10.68
C ILE A 49 -1.87 6.68 -12.10
N SER A 50 -2.82 7.36 -12.76
CA SER A 50 -2.62 7.97 -14.08
C SER A 50 -1.98 9.36 -14.03
N SER A 51 -1.80 9.92 -12.82
CA SER A 51 -1.19 11.24 -12.60
C SER A 51 0.18 11.11 -11.94
N ASP A 52 1.24 11.51 -12.65
CA ASP A 52 2.62 11.51 -12.15
C ASP A 52 2.77 12.35 -10.86
N GLU A 53 2.05 13.47 -10.78
CA GLU A 53 2.08 14.36 -9.63
C GLU A 53 1.40 13.71 -8.41
N ALA A 54 0.27 13.02 -8.63
CA ALA A 54 -0.41 12.27 -7.57
C ALA A 54 0.45 11.09 -7.09
N MET A 55 1.08 10.36 -8.02
CA MET A 55 2.00 9.27 -7.71
C MET A 55 3.21 9.75 -6.90
N SER A 56 3.79 10.89 -7.25
CA SER A 56 4.92 11.47 -6.51
C SER A 56 4.55 11.76 -5.06
N ARG A 57 3.39 12.40 -4.84
CA ARG A 57 2.86 12.67 -3.49
C ARG A 57 2.55 11.38 -2.71
N ALA A 58 1.94 10.40 -3.36
CA ALA A 58 1.61 9.13 -2.72
C ALA A 58 2.88 8.35 -2.32
N CYS A 59 3.92 8.36 -3.14
CA CYS A 59 5.23 7.80 -2.81
C CYS A 59 5.90 8.53 -1.65
N GLU A 60 5.80 9.85 -1.55
CA GLU A 60 6.28 10.60 -0.39
C GLU A 60 5.52 10.20 0.88
N GLN A 61 4.18 10.13 0.82
CA GLN A 61 3.36 9.68 1.94
C GLN A 61 3.72 8.26 2.40
N LEU A 62 3.89 7.33 1.44
CA LEU A 62 4.34 5.98 1.71
C LEU A 62 5.70 5.98 2.42
N ARG A 63 6.66 6.78 1.92
CA ARG A 63 8.00 6.89 2.51
C ARG A 63 7.97 7.44 3.93
N HIS A 64 7.13 8.43 4.19
CA HIS A 64 6.96 9.00 5.52
C HIS A 64 6.31 8.03 6.50
N GLY A 65 5.34 7.23 6.06
CA GLY A 65 4.62 6.28 6.92
C GLY A 65 5.33 4.95 7.15
N TYR A 66 6.02 4.42 6.13
CA TYR A 66 6.45 3.02 6.07
C TYR A 66 7.91 2.83 5.65
N GLY A 67 8.65 3.93 5.41
CA GLY A 67 10.05 3.89 4.99
C GLY A 67 10.24 3.76 3.48
N SER A 68 11.50 3.68 3.05
CA SER A 68 11.87 3.86 1.63
C SER A 68 12.13 2.58 0.85
N ARG A 69 11.67 1.42 1.32
CA ARG A 69 11.93 0.11 0.70
C ARG A 69 10.66 -0.73 0.62
N ILE A 70 10.31 -1.14 -0.60
CA ILE A 70 9.32 -2.18 -0.89
C ILE A 70 10.10 -3.47 -1.17
N SER A 71 9.58 -4.62 -0.74
CA SER A 71 10.22 -5.94 -0.91
C SER A 71 9.77 -6.67 -2.17
#